data_AF-A0A382TCB6-F1
#
_entry.id   AF-A0A382TCB6-F1
#
_cell.length_a   1.000
_cell.length_b   1.000
_cell.length_c   1.000
_cell.angle_alpha   90.00
_cell.angle_beta   90.00
_cell.angle_gamma   90.00
#
_symmetry.space_group_name_H-M   'P 1'
#
loop_
_entity.id
_entity.type
_entity.pdbx_description
1 polymer ?
#
loop_
_entity_poly.entity_id
_entity_poly.type
_entity_poly.pdbx_seq_one_letter_code
_entity_poly.pdbx_strand_id
1 'polypeptide(L)' 'LIEHDVIIADHCHIATAATINGGVSIGTGTLIGSNSNVKQGATIGDRCVIGMGQQVLANCEAGTSMP' A
#
# COMPACT_ATOMS: atom_id res chain seq x y z
N LEU A 1 -0.97 8.65 -6.69
CA LEU A 1 -2.01 9.47 -6.03
C LEU A 1 -2.18 8.98 -4.61
N ILE A 2 -2.22 9.88 -3.63
CA ILE A 2 -2.55 9.58 -2.24
C ILE A 2 -3.80 10.39 -1.91
N GLU A 3 -4.89 9.71 -1.56
CA GLU A 3 -6.16 10.36 -1.23
C GLU A 3 -6.23 10.82 0.24
N HIS A 4 -7.40 11.30 0.64
CA HIS A 4 -7.66 11.82 1.98
C HIS A 4 -7.54 10.74 3.07
N ASP A 5 -7.14 11.15 4.28
CA ASP A 5 -7.07 10.28 5.46
C ASP A 5 -6.15 9.05 5.34
N VAL A 6 -5.21 9.07 4.38
CA VAL A 6 -4.19 8.03 4.26
C VAL A 6 -3.07 8.26 5.28
N ILE A 7 -2.67 7.18 5.95
CA ILE A 7 -1.52 7.15 6.86
C ILE A 7 -0.44 6.28 6.23
N ILE A 8 0.75 6.83 6.05
CA ILE A 8 1.93 6.11 5.56
C ILE A 8 3.01 6.22 6.63
N ALA A 9 3.42 5.07 7.17
CA ALA A 9 4.47 5.01 8.18
C ALA A 9 5.87 5.25 7.57
N ASP A 10 6.87 5.30 8.44
CA ASP A 10 8.24 5.59 8.03
C ASP A 10 8.80 4.56 7.05
N HIS A 11 9.75 5.00 6.22
CA HIS A 11 10.53 4.16 5.30
C HIS A 11 9.70 3.36 4.27
N CYS A 12 8.47 3.79 3.96
CA CYS A 12 7.70 3.20 2.86
C CYS A 12 8.21 3.67 1.50
N HIS A 13 8.04 2.82 0.48
CA HIS A 13 8.29 3.18 -0.93
C HIS A 13 6.96 3.11 -1.69
N ILE A 14 6.40 4.27 -2.02
CA ILE A 14 5.24 4.37 -2.91
C ILE A 14 5.75 4.65 -4.33
N ALA A 15 5.74 3.62 -5.18
CA ALA A 15 6.31 3.71 -6.51
C ALA A 15 5.42 4.49 -7.49
N THR A 16 5.94 4.71 -8.70
CA THR A 16 5.33 5.56 -9.71
C THR A 16 3.90 5.12 -10.07
N ALA A 17 2.98 6.07 -10.16
CA ALA A 17 1.57 5.85 -10.50
C ALA A 17 0.81 4.87 -9.57
N ALA A 18 1.37 4.52 -8.39
CA ALA A 18 0.57 3.85 -7.37
C ALA A 18 -0.55 4.78 -6.88
N THR A 19 -1.72 4.21 -6.62
CA THR A 19 -2.91 4.91 -6.12
C THR A 19 -3.35 4.32 -4.79
N ILE A 20 -3.31 5.16 -3.75
CA ILE A 20 -3.72 4.81 -2.40
C ILE A 20 -5.03 5.56 -2.12
N ASN A 21 -6.14 4.84 -2.11
CA ASN A 21 -7.47 5.43 -1.89
C ASN A 21 -7.67 5.84 -0.42
N GLY A 22 -8.72 6.61 -0.14
CA GLY A 22 -8.90 7.25 1.16
C GLY A 22 -8.93 6.28 2.36
N GLY A 23 -8.46 6.75 3.51
CA GLY A 23 -8.50 6.00 4.77
C GLY A 23 -7.59 4.77 4.85
N VAL A 24 -6.67 4.58 3.89
CA VAL A 24 -5.72 3.47 3.91
C VAL A 24 -4.61 3.71 4.93
N SER A 25 -4.19 2.65 5.62
CA SER A 25 -3.01 2.66 6.50
C SER A 25 -1.91 1.75 5.95
N ILE A 26 -0.70 2.27 5.81
CA ILE A 26 0.48 1.53 5.31
C ILE A 26 1.55 1.49 6.40
N GLY A 27 1.92 0.28 6.81
CA GLY A 27 2.92 -0.01 7.83
C GLY A 27 4.36 0.22 7.39
N THR A 28 5.28 0.31 8.36
CA THR A 28 6.67 0.74 8.19
C THR A 28 7.43 -0.18 7.22
N GLY A 29 8.24 0.42 6.35
CA GLY A 29 9.11 -0.34 5.44
C GLY A 29 8.39 -1.08 4.32
N THR A 30 7.13 -0.77 4.06
CA THR A 30 6.34 -1.40 2.99
C THR A 30 6.63 -0.79 1.62
N LEU A 31 6.71 -1.65 0.61
CA LEU A 31 6.82 -1.27 -0.80
C LEU A 31 5.47 -1.40 -1.50
N ILE A 32 5.01 -0.33 -2.14
CA ILE A 32 3.88 -0.33 -3.07
C ILE A 32 4.40 -0.14 -4.49
N GLY A 33 4.30 -1.17 -5.31
CA GLY A 33 4.82 -1.22 -6.67
C GLY A 33 4.08 -0.31 -7.64
N SER A 34 4.71 -0.01 -8.77
CA SER A 34 4.18 0.95 -9.75
C SER A 34 2.81 0.54 -10.27
N ASN A 35 1.97 1.51 -10.60
CA ASN A 35 0.59 1.28 -11.10
C ASN A 35 -0.28 0.37 -10.21
N SER A 36 0.05 0.20 -8.94
CA SER A 36 -0.80 -0.56 -8.01
C SER A 36 -1.94 0.30 -7.47
N ASN A 37 -3.05 -0.34 -7.08
CA ASN A 37 -4.20 0.32 -6.51
C ASN A 37 -4.58 -0.33 -5.18
N VAL A 38 -4.62 0.46 -4.10
CA VAL A 38 -5.02 0.00 -2.77
C VAL A 38 -6.44 0.47 -2.48
N LYS A 39 -7.36 -0.46 -2.21
CA LYS A 39 -8.78 -0.18 -1.93
C LYS A 39 -8.95 0.72 -0.71
N GLN A 40 -9.95 1.60 -0.77
CA GLN A 40 -10.33 2.50 0.32
C GLN A 40 -10.47 1.76 1.65
N GLY A 41 -9.89 2.31 2.72
CA GLY A 41 -9.95 1.78 4.07
C GLY A 41 -9.12 0.51 4.33
N ALA A 42 -8.34 0.04 3.36
CA ALA A 42 -7.49 -1.14 3.57
C ALA A 42 -6.32 -0.83 4.53
N THR A 43 -5.89 -1.86 5.26
CA THR A 43 -4.67 -1.81 6.09
C THR A 43 -3.61 -2.73 5.48
N ILE A 44 -2.43 -2.17 5.22
CA ILE A 44 -1.25 -2.89 4.76
C ILE A 44 -0.25 -2.92 5.91
N GLY A 45 0.07 -4.11 6.41
CA GLY A 45 1.01 -4.28 7.53
C GLY A 45 2.45 -3.85 7.20
N ASP A 46 3.31 -3.90 8.20
CA ASP A 46 4.73 -3.55 8.06
C ASP A 46 5.46 -4.49 7.10
N ARG A 47 6.48 -3.96 6.41
CA ARG A 47 7.40 -4.72 5.56
C ARG A 47 6.69 -5.58 4.51
N CYS A 48 5.53 -5.13 4.02
CA CYS A 48 4.86 -5.77 2.89
C CYS A 48 5.56 -5.41 1.58
N VAL A 49 5.39 -6.28 0.58
CA VAL A 49 5.78 -6.02 -0.82
C VAL A 49 4.54 -6.20 -1.68
N ILE A 50 4.01 -5.09 -2.18
CA ILE A 50 2.95 -5.07 -3.18
C ILE A 50 3.61 -4.87 -4.54
N GLY A 51 3.52 -5.86 -5.41
CA GLY A 51 4.11 -5.88 -6.74
C GLY A 51 3.46 -4.88 -7.69
N MET A 52 4.09 -4.67 -8.85
CA MET A 52 3.59 -3.72 -9.86
C MET A 52 2.23 -4.15 -10.41
N GLY A 53 1.30 -3.20 -10.53
CA GLY A 53 -0.01 -3.45 -11.14
C GLY A 53 -1.01 -4.21 -10.27
N GLN A 54 -0.67 -4.44 -8.99
CA GLN A 54 -1.53 -5.18 -8.07
C GLN A 54 -2.77 -4.38 -7.66
N GLN A 55 -3.89 -5.10 -7.51
CA GLN A 55 -5.13 -4.56 -6.93
C GLN A 55 -5.29 -5.13 -5.51
N VAL A 56 -5.06 -4.30 -4.50
CA VAL A 56 -5.17 -4.72 -3.10
C VAL A 56 -6.59 -4.51 -2.61
N LEU A 57 -7.38 -5.59 -2.60
CA LEU A 57 -8.83 -5.58 -2.32
C LEU A 57 -9.20 -5.94 -0.88
N ALA A 58 -8.22 -6.36 -0.09
CA ALA A 58 -8.35 -6.77 1.32
C ALA A 58 -7.12 -6.32 2.12
N ASN A 59 -7.21 -6.41 3.45
CA ASN A 59 -6.09 -6.11 4.33
C ASN A 59 -4.94 -7.11 4.12
N CYS A 60 -3.71 -6.64 4.31
CA CYS A 60 -2.50 -7.45 4.26
C CYS A 60 -1.86 -7.51 5.64
N GLU A 61 -1.52 -8.71 6.11
CA GLU A 61 -0.73 -8.88 7.33
C GLU A 61 0.73 -8.48 7.09
N ALA A 62 1.46 -8.15 8.15
CA ALA A 62 2.87 -7.76 8.06
C ALA A 62 3.71 -8.85 7.35
N GLY A 63 4.62 -8.43 6.46
CA GLY A 63 5.45 -9.33 5.66
C GLY A 63 4.75 -9.97 4.45
N THR A 64 3.48 -9.63 4.18
CA THR A 64 2.78 -10.11 2.98
C THR A 64 3.53 -9.70 1.71
N SER A 65 3.73 -10.64 0.80
CA SER A 65 4.33 -10.40 -0.52
C SER A 65 3.35 -10.79 -1.63
N MET A 66 2.88 -9.79 -2.37
CA MET A 66 2.04 -9.96 -3.57
C MET A 66 2.94 -9.66 -4.78
N PRO A 67 3.40 -10.66 -5.54
CA PRO A 67 4.31 -10.45 -6.67
C PRO A 67 3.69 -9.66 -7.82
#